data_AF-A0A3G6TCI3-F1
#
_entry.id   AF-A0A3G6TCI3-F1
#
_cell.length_a   1.000
_cell.length_b   1.000
_cell.length_c   1.000
_cell.angle_alpha   90.00
_cell.angle_beta   90.00
_cell.angle_gamma   90.00
#
_symmetry.space_group_name_H-M   'P 1'
#
loop_
_entity.id
_entity.type
_entity.pdbx_description
1 polymer ?
#
loop_
_entity_poly.entity_id
_entity_poly.type
_entity_poly.pdbx_seq_one_letter_code
_entity_poly.pdbx_strand_id
1 'polypeptide(L)' 'MKIEDYEFLLGRTKKEIILQLGIESNYYPKDIWSYILSRKRWFLINRKVILTFKNHKVYKIELTDII' A
#
# COMPACT_ATOMS: atom_id res chain seq x y z
N MET A 1 10.91 5.15 -5.41
CA MET A 1 10.07 5.13 -4.21
C MET A 1 10.66 4.09 -3.28
N LYS A 2 10.94 4.51 -2.05
CA LYS A 2 11.48 3.68 -0.97
C LYS A 2 10.41 3.47 0.11
N ILE A 3 10.68 2.65 1.12
CA ILE A 3 9.66 2.30 2.13
C ILE A 3 9.39 3.49 3.07
N GLU A 4 10.39 4.33 3.29
CA GLU A 4 10.30 5.51 4.16
C GLU A 4 9.29 6.53 3.62
N ASP A 5 9.06 6.52 2.30
CA ASP A 5 8.02 7.33 1.64
C ASP A 5 6.61 6.94 2.09
N TYR A 6 6.41 5.81 2.79
CA TYR A 6 5.10 5.27 3.20
C TYR A 6 4.95 5.07 4.72
N GLU A 7 6.00 5.26 5.51
CA GLU A 7 5.95 5.04 6.97
C GLU A 7 4.88 5.89 7.66
N PHE A 8 4.53 7.05 7.09
CA PHE A 8 3.46 7.92 7.57
C PHE A 8 2.06 7.26 7.57
N LEU A 9 1.89 6.14 6.86
CA LEU A 9 0.66 5.35 6.82
C LEU A 9 0.51 4.42 8.03
N LEU A 10 1.57 4.17 8.81
CA LEU A 10 1.51 3.33 10.01
C LEU A 10 0.47 3.89 11.01
N GLY A 11 -0.34 2.99 11.58
CA GLY A 11 -1.40 3.34 12.53
C GLY A 11 -2.65 3.97 11.92
N ARG A 12 -2.65 4.33 10.62
CA ARG A 12 -3.83 4.85 9.92
C ARG A 12 -4.90 3.78 9.74
N THR A 13 -6.15 4.20 9.74
CA THR A 13 -7.31 3.35 9.50
C THR A 13 -7.55 3.11 8.02
N LYS A 14 -8.26 2.03 7.67
CA LYS A 14 -8.71 1.76 6.28
C LYS A 14 -9.38 2.97 5.62
N LYS A 15 -10.16 3.76 6.38
CA LYS A 15 -10.82 4.99 5.89
C LYS A 15 -9.82 6.07 5.52
N GLU A 16 -8.83 6.33 6.38
CA GLU A 16 -7.77 7.31 6.11
C GLU A 16 -6.91 6.90 4.91
N ILE A 17 -6.59 5.60 4.79
CA ILE A 17 -5.87 5.07 3.64
C ILE A 17 -6.66 5.29 2.34
N ILE A 18 -7.97 5.01 2.32
CA ILE A 18 -8.83 5.26 1.14
C ILE A 18 -8.82 6.75 0.76
N LEU A 19 -8.86 7.66 1.74
CA LEU A 19 -8.83 9.10 1.46
C LEU A 19 -7.49 9.55 0.84
N GLN A 20 -6.38 8.88 1.16
CA GLN A 20 -5.05 9.25 0.67
C GLN A 20 -4.66 8.55 -0.64
N LEU A 21 -4.94 7.25 -0.75
CA LEU A 21 -4.48 6.39 -1.85
C LEU A 21 -5.60 5.89 -2.75
N GLY A 22 -6.87 6.12 -2.37
CA GLY A 22 -8.01 5.50 -3.02
C GLY A 22 -8.23 4.04 -2.59
N ILE A 23 -9.28 3.44 -3.15
CA ILE A 23 -9.70 2.07 -2.82
C ILE A 23 -9.03 1.00 -3.71
N GLU A 24 -8.65 1.34 -4.94
CA GLU A 24 -8.17 0.40 -5.97
C GLU A 24 -8.96 -0.93 -5.99
N SER A 25 -8.27 -2.08 -6.09
CA SER A 25 -8.83 -3.43 -6.00
C SER A 25 -8.91 -3.95 -4.56
N ASN A 26 -8.76 -3.08 -3.56
CA ASN A 26 -8.77 -3.45 -2.16
C ASN A 26 -10.20 -3.40 -1.61
N TYR A 27 -10.87 -4.55 -1.61
CA TYR A 27 -12.22 -4.69 -1.08
C TYR A 27 -12.20 -4.95 0.43
N TYR A 28 -13.00 -4.18 1.17
CA TYR A 28 -13.33 -4.49 2.56
C TYR A 28 -14.07 -5.85 2.61
N PRO A 29 -13.74 -6.79 3.53
CA PRO A 29 -13.05 -6.61 4.81
C PRO A 29 -11.55 -6.98 4.83
N LYS A 30 -10.89 -7.22 3.69
CA LYS A 30 -9.51 -7.76 3.67
C LYS A 30 -8.55 -6.96 4.54
N ASP A 31 -7.70 -7.67 5.29
CA ASP A 31 -6.67 -7.10 6.16
C ASP A 31 -5.31 -6.93 5.49
N ILE A 32 -5.22 -7.25 4.20
CA ILE A 32 -4.04 -6.99 3.39
C ILE A 32 -4.49 -6.23 2.17
N TRP A 33 -3.96 -5.02 2.00
CA TRP A 33 -4.19 -4.19 0.82
C TRP A 33 -2.89 -4.03 0.04
N SER A 34 -3.01 -3.97 -1.28
CA SER A 34 -1.87 -3.73 -2.17
C SER A 34 -2.14 -2.56 -3.09
N TYR A 35 -1.14 -1.72 -3.29
CA TYR A 35 -1.18 -0.56 -4.16
C TYR A 35 -0.03 -0.62 -5.16
N ILE A 36 -0.32 -0.43 -6.46
CA ILE A 36 0.71 -0.49 -7.51
C ILE A 36 1.42 0.86 -7.60
N LEU A 37 2.74 0.84 -7.42
CA LEU A 37 3.61 1.99 -7.63
C LEU A 37 4.10 2.00 -9.09
N SER A 38 3.29 2.51 -10.01
CA SER A 38 3.68 2.61 -11.41
C SER A 38 4.54 3.86 -11.65
N ARG A 39 5.87 3.73 -11.58
CA ARG A 39 6.75 4.79 -12.08
C ARG A 39 8.19 4.35 -12.36
N LYS A 40 8.42 3.62 -13.45
CA LYS A 40 9.65 3.76 -14.22
C LYS A 40 9.34 3.73 -15.71
N ARG A 41 9.46 4.90 -16.35
CA ARG A 41 9.53 5.01 -17.80
C ARG A 41 10.63 4.05 -18.28
N TRP A 42 10.29 3.22 -19.24
CA TRP A 42 11.12 2.32 -20.05
C TRP A 42 11.43 0.88 -19.64
N PHE A 43 11.55 0.46 -18.37
CA PHE A 43 11.85 -0.96 -18.09
C PHE A 43 11.15 -1.53 -16.84
N LEU A 44 9.99 -2.13 -17.10
CA LEU A 44 9.34 -3.30 -16.51
C LEU A 44 9.23 -3.54 -14.99
N ILE A 45 9.81 -2.74 -14.10
CA ILE A 45 9.67 -3.01 -12.65
C ILE A 45 8.44 -2.28 -12.12
N ASN A 46 7.35 -3.03 -11.95
CA ASN A 46 6.20 -2.57 -11.18
C ASN A 46 6.46 -2.88 -9.71
N ARG A 47 6.46 -1.88 -8.83
CA ARG A 47 6.50 -2.13 -7.37
C ARG A 47 5.09 -2.16 -6.81
N LYS A 48 4.89 -2.89 -5.72
CA LYS A 48 3.69 -2.84 -4.89
C LYS A 48 4.05 -2.42 -3.48
N VAL A 49 3.24 -1.56 -2.89
CA VAL A 49 3.17 -1.38 -1.44
C VAL A 49 2.11 -2.33 -0.91
N ILE A 50 2.46 -3.10 0.10
CA ILE A 50 1.54 -3.98 0.81
C ILE A 50 1.33 -3.40 2.20
N LEU A 51 0.06 -3.16 2.55
CA LEU A 51 -0.37 -2.71 3.86
C LEU A 51 -1.06 -3.86 4.57
N THR A 52 -0.56 -4.26 5.73
CA THR A 52 -1.23 -5.23 6.60
C THR A 52 -1.93 -4.49 7.72
N PHE A 53 -3.20 -4.81 7.95
CA PHE A 53 -4.04 -4.23 8.97
C PHE A 53 -4.18 -5.16 10.18
N LYS A 54 -4.14 -4.59 11.38
CA LYS A 54 -4.50 -5.23 12.65
C LYS A 54 -5.36 -4.28 13.44
N ASN A 55 -6.47 -4.76 14.01
CA ASN A 55 -7.43 -3.91 14.73
C ASN A 55 -7.87 -2.68 13.91
N HIS A 56 -8.14 -2.86 12.61
CA HIS A 56 -8.54 -1.82 11.66
C HIS A 56 -7.51 -0.72 11.36
N LYS A 57 -6.25 -0.89 11.80
CA LYS A 57 -5.15 0.06 11.57
C LYS A 57 -3.99 -0.60 10.84
N VAL A 58 -3.23 0.15 10.05
CA VAL A 58 -2.01 -0.33 9.41
C VAL A 58 -1.00 -0.71 10.50
N TYR A 59 -0.62 -1.97 10.51
CA TYR A 59 0.35 -2.56 11.43
C TYR A 59 1.72 -2.75 10.77
N LYS A 60 1.74 -3.06 9.48
CA LYS A 60 2.96 -3.35 8.73
C LYS A 60 2.86 -2.83 7.30
N ILE A 61 3.99 -2.37 6.78
CA ILE A 61 4.15 -1.88 5.41
C ILE A 61 5.31 -2.65 4.78
N GLU A 62 5.12 -3.11 3.55
CA GLU A 62 6.15 -3.83 2.79
C GLU A 62 6.20 -3.30 1.36
N LEU A 63 7.40 -3.30 0.78
CA LEU A 63 7.61 -3.05 -0.63
C LEU A 63 8.01 -4.34 -1.33
N THR A 64 7.37 -4.62 -2.46
CA THR A 64 7.65 -5.82 -3.26
C THR A 64 7.78 -5.44 -4.73
N ASP A 65 8.84 -5.92 -5.38
CA ASP A 65 8.99 -5.84 -6.83
C ASP A 65 8.09 -6.91 -7.48
N ILE A 66 7.38 -6.53 -8.54
CA ILE A 66 6.54 -7.39 -9.37
C ILE A 66 7.25 -7.53 -10.71
N ILE A 67 7.46 -8.78 -11.09
CA ILE A 67 8.05 -9.19 -12.37
C ILE A 67 7.01 -9.05 -13.49
#